data_AF-A0A920IQG9-F1
#
_entry.id   AF-A0A920IQG9-F1
#
_cell.length_a   1.000
_cell.length_b   1.000
_cell.length_c   1.000
_cell.angle_alpha   90.00
_cell.angle_beta   90.00
_cell.angle_gamma   90.00
#
_symmetry.space_group_name_H-M   'P 1'
#
loop_
_entity.id
_entity.type
_entity.pdbx_description
1 polymer ?
#
loop_
_entity_poly.entity_id
_entity_poly.type
_entity_poly.pdbx_seq_one_letter_code
_entity_poly.pdbx_strand_id
1 'polypeptide(L)'
;MKFNLFILFITICSVNAVELPFYEAKYKFESDEINITGIRKFNKNSEGYEIEFQASNLIVGMNFSSLFHFEDYKVIPKSYDVKIKPKFLNRDQFIEFDYEENQIISKGSNEWFKILNQDVLIMIH
;
A
#
# COMPACT_ATOMS: atom_id res chain seq x y z
N MET A 1 -1.30 -45.69 -3.60
CA MET A 1 -1.68 -44.40 -4.22
C MET A 1 -2.90 -43.72 -3.58
N LYS A 2 -3.97 -44.45 -3.17
CA LYS A 2 -5.18 -43.83 -2.59
C LYS A 2 -4.96 -43.11 -1.24
N PHE A 3 -4.08 -43.61 -0.39
CA PHE A 3 -3.78 -43.01 0.93
C PHE A 3 -3.01 -41.68 0.82
N ASN A 4 -2.07 -41.58 -0.14
CA ASN A 4 -1.33 -40.34 -0.39
C ASN A 4 -2.26 -39.21 -0.88
N LEU A 5 -3.30 -39.54 -1.63
CA LEU A 5 -4.29 -38.56 -2.10
C LEU A 5 -5.16 -38.02 -0.96
N PHE A 6 -5.48 -38.86 0.03
CA PHE A 6 -6.25 -38.47 1.20
C PHE A 6 -5.45 -37.56 2.14
N ILE A 7 -4.16 -37.85 2.35
CA ILE A 7 -3.25 -36.96 3.09
C ILE A 7 -3.13 -35.61 2.40
N LEU A 8 -2.98 -35.60 1.07
CA LEU A 8 -2.93 -34.36 0.29
C LEU A 8 -4.21 -33.53 0.46
N PHE A 9 -5.38 -34.16 0.40
CA PHE A 9 -6.67 -33.48 0.61
C PHE A 9 -6.79 -32.84 2.00
N ILE A 10 -6.37 -33.53 3.07
CA ILE A 10 -6.37 -32.98 4.42
C ILE A 10 -5.43 -31.78 4.53
N THR A 11 -4.24 -31.85 3.94
CA THR A 11 -3.27 -30.75 4.00
C THR A 11 -3.78 -29.47 3.33
N ILE A 12 -4.51 -29.57 2.21
CA ILE A 12 -5.04 -28.39 1.50
C ILE A 12 -6.18 -27.74 2.29
N CYS A 13 -7.06 -28.53 2.91
CA CYS A 13 -8.16 -28.02 3.74
C CYS A 13 -7.69 -27.42 5.07
N SER A 14 -6.46 -27.69 5.49
CA SER A 14 -5.89 -27.22 6.77
C SER A 14 -5.18 -25.87 6.65
N VAL A 15 -4.99 -25.35 5.43
CA VAL A 15 -4.41 -24.03 5.19
C VAL A 15 -5.47 -22.99 5.51
N ASN A 16 -5.55 -22.59 6.78
CA ASN A 16 -6.31 -21.42 7.16
C ASN A 16 -5.56 -20.19 6.62
N ALA A 17 -6.25 -19.35 5.85
CA ALA A 17 -5.76 -18.02 5.54
C ALA A 17 -5.65 -17.25 6.85
N VAL A 18 -4.42 -17.02 7.31
CA VAL A 18 -4.17 -16.16 8.47
C VAL A 18 -4.22 -14.72 7.97
N GLU A 19 -5.20 -13.95 8.46
CA GLU A 19 -5.27 -12.52 8.20
C GLU A 19 -3.94 -11.87 8.63
N LEU A 20 -3.34 -11.05 7.77
CA LEU A 20 -2.09 -10.37 8.08
C LEU A 20 -2.34 -9.48 9.31
N PRO A 21 -1.66 -9.72 10.45
CA PRO A 21 -1.88 -8.88 11.62
C PRO A 21 -1.34 -7.48 11.35
N PHE A 22 -1.93 -6.49 12.01
CA PHE A 22 -1.34 -5.15 12.08
C PHE A 22 0.07 -5.25 12.63
N TYR A 23 0.99 -4.52 12.02
CA TYR A 23 2.41 -4.60 12.36
C TYR A 23 3.07 -3.25 12.25
N GLU A 24 4.21 -3.13 12.93
CA GLU A 24 5.11 -1.99 12.84
C GLU A 24 6.54 -2.53 12.75
N ALA A 25 7.30 -2.04 11.77
CA ALA A 25 8.69 -2.45 11.58
C ALA A 25 9.54 -1.30 11.04
N LYS A 26 10.85 -1.37 11.31
CA LYS A 26 11.82 -0.37 10.84
C LYS A 26 12.31 -0.74 9.44
N TYR A 27 12.25 0.20 8.51
CA TYR A 27 12.69 0.04 7.12
C TYR A 27 13.69 1.12 6.74
N LYS A 28 14.67 0.75 5.91
CA LYS A 28 15.57 1.68 5.21
C LYS A 28 14.99 1.95 3.82
N PHE A 29 14.83 3.22 3.48
CA PHE A 29 14.51 3.69 2.14
C PHE A 29 15.77 4.32 1.53
N GLU A 30 16.11 3.91 0.31
CA GLU A 30 17.33 4.31 -0.38
C GLU A 30 17.04 4.59 -1.86
N SER A 31 17.47 5.76 -2.32
CA SER A 31 17.39 6.27 -3.68
C SER A 31 18.61 7.15 -3.93
N ASP A 32 18.79 7.63 -5.17
CA ASP A 32 19.90 8.53 -5.51
C ASP A 32 19.88 9.84 -4.70
N GLU A 33 18.69 10.28 -4.25
CA GLU A 33 18.48 11.57 -3.58
C GLU A 33 18.26 11.43 -2.07
N ILE A 34 17.69 10.31 -1.62
CA ILE A 34 17.21 10.13 -0.24
C ILE A 34 17.69 8.79 0.30
N ASN A 35 18.35 8.84 1.46
CA ASN A 35 18.68 7.70 2.29
C ASN A 35 18.15 7.94 3.70
N ILE A 36 17.11 7.21 4.09
CA ILE A 36 16.41 7.47 5.35
C ILE A 36 15.88 6.18 5.97
N THR A 37 15.94 6.10 7.29
CA THR A 37 15.36 4.98 8.04
C THR A 37 14.16 5.47 8.81
N GLY A 38 13.06 4.73 8.71
CA GLY A 38 11.80 5.08 9.34
C GLY A 38 11.02 3.86 9.80
N ILE A 39 9.84 4.14 10.32
CA ILE A 39 8.88 3.13 10.75
C ILE A 39 7.84 2.98 9.67
N ARG A 40 7.63 1.75 9.19
CA ARG A 40 6.49 1.38 8.36
C ARG A 40 5.48 0.64 9.22
N LYS A 41 4.22 1.01 9.12
CA LYS A 41 3.14 0.43 9.90
C LYS A 41 1.97 0.05 8.99
N PHE A 42 1.38 -1.10 9.29
CA PHE A 42 0.11 -1.53 8.72
C PHE A 42 -0.95 -1.49 9.82
N ASN A 43 -2.00 -0.70 9.61
CA ASN A 43 -3.05 -0.44 10.59
C ASN A 43 -4.42 -0.28 9.91
N LYS A 44 -5.44 -0.07 10.74
CA LYS A 44 -6.81 0.26 10.30
C LYS A 44 -7.26 1.53 11.02
N ASN A 45 -7.87 2.43 10.27
CA ASN A 45 -8.44 3.69 10.75
C ASN A 45 -9.93 3.79 10.33
N SER A 46 -10.56 4.95 10.53
CA SER A 46 -11.97 5.17 10.14
C SER A 46 -12.20 5.12 8.63
N GLU A 47 -11.17 5.36 7.83
CA GLU A 47 -11.23 5.41 6.37
C GLU A 47 -10.84 4.09 5.71
N GLY A 48 -10.33 3.11 6.46
CA GLY A 48 -9.99 1.79 5.94
C GLY A 48 -8.71 1.22 6.52
N TYR A 49 -8.05 0.41 5.70
CA TYR A 49 -6.72 -0.11 5.98
C TYR A 49 -5.69 0.87 5.45
N GLU A 50 -4.59 0.99 6.18
CA GLU A 50 -3.55 1.96 5.90
C GLU A 50 -2.17 1.31 6.01
N ILE A 51 -1.30 1.61 5.04
CA ILE A 51 0.14 1.41 5.18
C ILE A 51 0.79 2.79 5.21
N GLU A 52 1.37 3.13 6.35
CA GLU A 52 2.10 4.39 6.54
C GLU A 52 3.60 4.13 6.68
N PHE A 53 4.41 5.11 6.28
CA PHE A 53 5.83 5.19 6.58
C PHE A 53 6.16 6.57 7.09
N GLN A 54 6.85 6.64 8.21
CA GLN A 54 7.31 7.89 8.80
C GLN A 54 8.81 7.81 9.04
N ALA A 55 9.55 8.71 8.39
CA ALA A 55 11.00 8.75 8.45
C ALA A 55 11.50 10.18 8.50
N SER A 56 12.47 10.43 9.37
CA SER A 56 13.14 11.73 9.45
C SER A 56 14.58 11.54 9.89
N ASN A 57 15.50 12.27 9.26
CA ASN A 57 16.85 12.51 9.76
C ASN A 57 17.06 14.03 9.89
N LEU A 58 18.29 14.47 10.13
CA LEU A 58 18.60 15.90 10.34
C LEU A 58 18.27 16.79 9.12
N ILE A 59 18.30 16.22 7.91
CA ILE A 59 18.26 16.97 6.64
C ILE A 59 16.97 16.70 5.88
N VAL A 60 16.49 15.46 5.89
CA VAL A 60 15.40 14.97 5.06
C VAL A 60 14.33 14.33 5.93
N GLY A 61 13.07 14.57 5.58
CA GLY A 61 11.91 13.87 6.13
C GLY A 61 11.11 13.26 4.99
N MET A 62 10.54 12.07 5.21
CA MET A 62 9.69 11.40 4.25
C MET A 62 8.54 10.75 4.99
N ASN A 63 7.33 11.08 4.58
CA ASN A 63 6.13 10.41 5.01
C ASN A 63 5.41 9.88 3.77
N PHE A 64 4.89 8.65 3.83
CA PHE A 64 3.84 8.25 2.90
C PHE A 64 2.70 7.54 3.63
N SER A 65 1.51 7.61 3.05
CA SER A 65 0.32 6.88 3.45
C SER A 65 -0.34 6.28 2.21
N SER A 66 -0.74 5.01 2.31
CA SER A 66 -1.52 4.31 1.31
C SER A 66 -2.80 3.79 1.97
N LEU A 67 -3.94 4.34 1.56
CA LEU A 67 -5.26 3.94 2.05
C LEU A 67 -5.95 2.99 1.08
N PHE A 68 -6.58 1.95 1.61
CA PHE A 68 -7.28 0.94 0.83
C PHE A 68 -8.32 0.18 1.66
N HIS A 69 -9.17 -0.59 0.98
CA HIS A 69 -10.06 -1.57 1.61
C HIS A 69 -9.85 -2.95 1.00
N PHE A 70 -10.36 -3.95 1.71
CA PHE A 70 -10.54 -5.29 1.17
C PHE A 70 -12.00 -5.49 0.79
N GLU A 71 -12.25 -5.93 -0.44
CA GLU A 71 -13.57 -6.33 -0.94
C GLU A 71 -13.39 -7.56 -1.84
N ASP A 72 -14.17 -8.62 -1.61
CA ASP A 72 -14.11 -9.87 -2.40
C ASP A 72 -12.69 -10.40 -2.65
N TYR A 73 -11.86 -10.45 -1.59
CA TYR A 73 -10.44 -10.86 -1.66
C TYR A 73 -9.55 -9.96 -2.53
N LYS A 74 -10.00 -8.76 -2.87
CA LYS A 74 -9.24 -7.76 -3.62
C LYS A 74 -8.85 -6.59 -2.73
N VAL A 75 -7.73 -5.97 -3.04
CA VAL A 75 -7.33 -4.68 -2.48
C VAL A 75 -7.89 -3.57 -3.36
N ILE A 76 -8.77 -2.75 -2.81
CA ILE A 76 -9.38 -1.61 -3.47
C ILE A 76 -8.63 -0.34 -3.00
N PRO A 77 -7.75 0.25 -3.81
CA PRO A 77 -6.99 1.43 -3.42
C PRO A 77 -7.90 2.65 -3.28
N LYS A 78 -7.68 3.50 -2.28
CA LYS A 78 -8.41 4.77 -2.10
C LYS A 78 -7.52 5.96 -2.41
N SER A 79 -6.33 6.00 -1.81
CA SER A 79 -5.38 7.07 -2.03
C SER A 79 -3.95 6.65 -1.72
N TYR A 80 -3.03 7.43 -2.27
CA TYR A 80 -1.61 7.38 -1.95
C TYR A 80 -1.10 8.81 -1.79
N ASP A 81 -0.56 9.14 -0.63
CA ASP A 81 0.03 10.45 -0.32
C ASP A 81 1.49 10.25 0.05
N VAL A 82 2.42 10.91 -0.63
CA VAL A 82 3.82 10.98 -0.24
C VAL A 82 4.25 12.43 -0.11
N LYS A 83 4.92 12.73 1.00
CA LYS A 83 5.44 14.05 1.35
C LYS A 83 6.90 13.95 1.69
N ILE A 84 7.72 14.71 0.99
CA ILE A 84 9.16 14.75 1.16
C ILE A 84 9.59 16.15 1.57
N LYS A 85 10.31 16.21 2.69
CA LYS A 85 10.96 17.40 3.20
C LYS A 85 12.47 17.30 2.97
N PRO A 86 13.14 18.41 2.66
CA PRO A 86 12.60 19.76 2.58
C PRO A 86 11.82 20.00 1.28
N LYS A 87 10.84 20.92 1.32
CA LYS A 87 9.88 21.16 0.22
C LYS A 87 10.54 21.52 -1.12
N PHE A 88 11.77 22.02 -1.11
CA PHE A 88 12.50 22.33 -2.36
C PHE A 88 12.89 21.09 -3.16
N LEU A 89 12.86 19.88 -2.58
CA LEU A 89 12.98 18.64 -3.36
C LEU A 89 11.76 18.44 -4.29
N ASN A 90 10.62 19.09 -4.00
CA ASN A 90 9.40 19.11 -4.81
C ASN A 90 8.96 17.72 -5.31
N ARG A 91 8.99 16.73 -4.41
CA ARG A 91 8.61 15.35 -4.69
C ARG A 91 7.27 14.94 -4.05
N ASP A 92 6.55 15.90 -3.47
CA ASP A 92 5.22 15.65 -2.90
C ASP A 92 4.29 15.15 -4.01
N GLN A 93 3.56 14.07 -3.74
CA GLN A 93 2.66 13.47 -4.71
C GLN A 93 1.45 12.90 -3.99
N PHE A 94 0.27 13.27 -4.47
CA PHE A 94 -1.00 12.72 -4.04
C PHE A 94 -1.67 12.01 -5.22
N ILE A 95 -2.19 10.81 -5.00
CA ILE A 95 -2.97 10.03 -5.95
C ILE A 95 -4.30 9.67 -5.30
N GLU A 96 -5.37 9.92 -6.00
CA GLU A 96 -6.75 9.71 -5.57
C GLU A 96 -7.45 8.76 -6.55
N PHE A 97 -8.09 7.72 -6.01
CA PHE A 97 -8.91 6.78 -6.78
C PHE A 97 -10.38 7.13 -6.54
N ASP A 98 -10.96 7.86 -7.48
CA ASP A 98 -12.33 8.34 -7.43
C ASP A 98 -13.22 7.38 -8.22
N TYR A 99 -13.90 6.51 -7.47
CA TYR A 99 -14.79 5.50 -8.03
C TYR A 99 -16.17 6.07 -8.41
N GLU A 100 -16.55 7.25 -7.90
CA GLU A 100 -17.81 7.90 -8.28
C GLU A 100 -17.70 8.44 -9.69
N GLU A 101 -16.58 9.10 -10.01
CA GLU A 101 -16.30 9.67 -11.33
C GLU A 101 -15.49 8.72 -12.25
N ASN A 102 -15.21 7.49 -11.80
CA ASN A 102 -14.40 6.48 -12.51
C ASN A 102 -13.06 7.01 -13.01
N GLN A 103 -12.28 7.61 -12.12
CA GLN A 103 -11.03 8.27 -12.46
C GLN A 103 -9.94 8.08 -11.42
N ILE A 104 -8.69 8.23 -11.87
CA ILE A 104 -7.50 8.33 -11.03
C ILE A 104 -6.89 9.69 -11.29
N ILE A 105 -6.68 10.45 -10.22
CA ILE A 105 -6.12 11.80 -10.27
C ILE A 105 -4.79 11.81 -9.54
N SER A 106 -3.76 12.32 -10.20
CA SER A 106 -2.43 12.52 -9.64
C SER A 106 -2.15 14.02 -9.53
N LYS A 107 -1.87 14.51 -8.33
CA LYS A 107 -1.64 15.94 -8.00
C LYS A 107 -0.29 16.11 -7.31
N GLY A 108 0.48 17.15 -7.62
CA GLY A 108 1.79 17.42 -7.00
C GLY A 108 2.93 17.44 -8.01
N SER A 109 4.02 16.72 -7.73
CA SER A 109 5.23 16.71 -8.56
C SER A 109 4.98 16.24 -9.99
N ASN A 110 4.15 15.19 -10.16
CA ASN A 110 3.77 14.64 -11.45
C ASN A 110 2.25 14.62 -11.58
N GLU A 111 1.71 15.65 -12.24
CA GLU A 111 0.28 15.76 -12.47
C GLU A 111 -0.16 14.96 -13.69
N TRP A 112 -1.18 14.13 -13.51
CA TRP A 112 -1.80 13.39 -14.59
C TRP A 112 -3.20 12.92 -14.19
N PHE A 113 -3.95 12.50 -15.20
CA PHE A 113 -5.29 12.00 -15.08
C PHE A 113 -5.46 10.72 -15.89
N LYS A 114 -6.22 9.76 -15.38
CA LYS A 114 -6.55 8.53 -16.10
C LYS A 114 -7.98 8.07 -15.76
N ILE A 115 -8.69 7.56 -16.76
CA ILE A 115 -9.98 6.88 -16.54
C ILE A 115 -9.71 5.53 -15.87
N LEU A 116 -10.48 5.22 -14.83
CA LEU A 116 -10.40 3.96 -14.11
C LEU A 116 -11.06 2.85 -14.95
N ASN A 117 -10.25 2.09 -15.68
CA ASN A 117 -10.70 0.84 -16.29
C ASN A 117 -10.57 -0.30 -15.26
N GLN A 118 -11.50 -1.25 -15.27
CA GLN A 118 -11.65 -2.32 -14.25
C GLN A 118 -10.40 -3.22 -14.02
N ASP A 119 -9.38 -3.12 -14.87
CA ASP A 119 -8.18 -3.96 -14.85
C ASP A 119 -7.10 -3.55 -13.83
N VAL A 120 -7.30 -2.50 -13.03
CA VAL A 120 -6.30 -2.01 -12.03
C VAL A 120 -6.33 -2.83 -10.72
N LEU A 121 -7.17 -3.86 -10.62
CA LEU A 121 -7.32 -4.68 -9.42
C LEU A 121 -6.10 -5.60 -9.22
N ILE A 122 -5.29 -5.31 -8.20
CA ILE A 122 -4.21 -6.20 -7.75
C ILE A 122 -4.87 -7.41 -7.07
N MET A 123 -4.88 -8.56 -7.75
CA MET A 123 -5.26 -9.83 -7.13
C MET A 123 -4.11 -10.31 -6.23
N ILE A 124 -4.42 -10.58 -4.97
CA ILE A 124 -3.52 -11.30 -4.06
C ILE A 124 -4.01 -12.77 -4.08
N HIS A 125 -3.18 -13.68 -4.59
CA HIS A 125 -3.41 -15.13 -4.56
C HIS A 125 -2.94 -15.73 -3.23
#